data_AF-A0A2S5T3P9-F1
#
_entry.id   AF-A0A2S5T3P9-F1
#
_cell.length_a   1.000
_cell.length_b   1.000
_cell.length_c   1.000
_cell.angle_alpha   90.00
_cell.angle_beta   90.00
_cell.angle_gamma   90.00
#
_symmetry.space_group_name_H-M   'P 1'
#
loop_
_entity.id
_entity.type
_entity.pdbx_description
1 polymer ?
#
loop_
_entity_poly.entity_id
_entity_poly.type
_entity_poly.pdbx_seq_one_letter_code
_entity_poly.pdbx_strand_id
1 'polypeptide(L)' 'MLRLLVLVLLLANIGYYAWSQGHLAGIVSVPPHEREPERLQQQVRPDAIRLGPPASPSAIVPATP' A
#
# COMPACT_ATOMS: atom_id res chain seq x y z
N MET A 1 15.23 -30.83 9.45
CA MET A 1 15.63 -29.80 8.45
C MET A 1 14.51 -28.79 8.20
N LEU A 2 13.31 -29.20 7.78
CA LEU A 2 12.21 -28.27 7.47
C LEU A 2 11.65 -27.51 8.69
N ARG A 3 11.61 -28.14 9.87
CA ARG A 3 11.15 -27.50 11.13
C ARG A 3 11.98 -26.26 11.51
N LEU A 4 13.31 -26.32 11.33
CA LEU A 4 14.19 -25.18 11.59
C LEU A 4 13.92 -24.04 10.60
N LEU A 5 13.77 -24.37 9.31
CA LEU A 5 13.44 -23.41 8.27
C LEU A 5 12.12 -22.68 8.58
N VAL A 6 11.09 -23.42 8.99
CA VAL A 6 9.79 -22.85 9.39
C VAL A 6 9.93 -21.92 10.59
N LEU A 7 10.75 -22.29 11.58
CA LEU A 7 10.99 -21.44 12.75
C LEU A 7 11.69 -20.14 12.37
N VAL A 8 12.73 -20.21 11.52
CA VAL A 8 13.44 -19.03 11.01
C VAL A 8 12.51 -18.14 10.21
N LEU A 9 11.70 -18.73 9.33
CA LEU A 9 10.73 -17.99 8.52
C LEU A 9 9.68 -17.29 9.41
N LEU A 10 9.23 -17.94 10.48
CA LEU A 10 8.29 -17.35 11.43
C LEU A 10 8.92 -16.17 12.17
N LEU A 11 10.14 -16.32 12.68
CA LEU A 11 10.90 -15.25 13.33
C LEU A 11 11.11 -14.06 12.40
N ALA A 12 11.48 -14.32 11.14
CA ALA A 12 11.64 -13.27 10.13
C ALA A 12 10.32 -12.53 9.86
N ASN A 13 9.20 -13.25 9.75
CA ASN A 13 7.89 -12.63 9.56
C ASN A 13 7.45 -11.79 10.76
N ILE A 14 7.65 -12.28 11.99
CA ILE A 14 7.32 -11.54 13.22
C ILE A 14 8.18 -10.27 13.31
N GLY A 15 9.47 -10.37 13.03
CA GLY A 15 10.38 -9.22 13.00
C GLY A 15 9.97 -8.18 11.94
N TYR A 16 9.64 -8.65 10.74
CA TYR A 16 9.16 -7.79 9.65
C TYR A 16 7.82 -7.12 10.00
N TYR A 17 6.88 -7.86 10.61
CA TYR A 17 5.62 -7.32 11.09
C TYR A 17 5.84 -6.24 12.15
N ALA A 18 6.67 -6.50 13.16
CA ALA A 18 6.99 -5.52 14.20
C ALA A 18 7.64 -4.24 13.62
N TRP A 19 8.54 -4.40 12.64
CA TRP A 19 9.17 -3.28 11.93
C TRP A 19 8.17 -2.45 11.13
N SER A 20 7.33 -3.09 10.31
CA SER A 20 6.34 -2.41 9.44
C SER A 20 5.22 -1.69 10.21
N GLN A 21 4.85 -2.18 11.39
CA GLN A 21 3.90 -1.50 12.29
C GLN A 21 4.53 -0.40 13.14
N GLY A 22 5.87 -0.25 13.09
CA GLY A 22 6.59 0.76 13.86
C GLY A 22 6.76 0.44 15.34
N HIS A 23 6.57 -0.82 15.77
CA HIS A 23 6.88 -1.24 17.15
C HIS A 23 8.37 -1.07 17.51
N LEU A 24 9.23 -0.99 16.50
CA LEU A 24 10.67 -0.77 16.64
C LEU A 24 11.09 0.70 16.44
N ALA A 25 10.13 1.63 16.38
CA ALA A 25 10.42 3.05 16.21
C ALA A 25 11.31 3.57 17.36
N GLY A 26 12.40 4.25 17.01
CA GLY A 26 13.38 4.78 17.96
C GLY A 26 14.62 3.90 18.18
N ILE A 27 14.57 2.62 17.81
CA ILE A 27 15.73 1.71 17.84
C ILE A 27 16.29 1.51 16.42
N VAL A 28 15.41 1.48 15.42
CA VAL A 28 15.75 1.36 14.01
C VAL A 28 14.93 2.34 13.19
N SER A 29 15.43 2.71 12.02
CA SER A 29 14.65 3.51 11.07
C SER A 29 13.44 2.71 10.61
N VAL A 30 12.26 3.28 10.80
CA VAL A 30 10.96 2.71 10.38
C VAL A 30 10.49 3.52 9.18
N PRO A 31 9.94 2.88 8.12
CA PRO A 31 9.38 3.60 7.00
C PRO A 31 8.31 4.59 7.49
N PRO A 32 8.34 5.86 7.05
CA PRO A 32 7.27 6.78 7.39
C PRO A 32 5.95 6.19 6.91
N HIS A 33 4.98 6.14 7.83
CA HIS A 33 3.68 5.59 7.53
C HIS A 33 2.92 6.62 6.68
N GLU A 34 3.09 6.54 5.38
CA GLU A 34 2.54 7.46 4.38
C GLU A 34 1.03 7.17 4.20
N ARG A 35 0.27 7.42 5.27
CA ARG A 35 -1.16 7.66 5.17
C ARG A 35 -1.28 9.15 4.98
N GLU A 36 -1.77 9.58 3.82
CA GLU A 36 -2.12 10.98 3.57
C GLU A 36 -3.64 11.20 3.76
N PRO A 37 -4.22 11.00 4.97
CA PRO A 37 -5.65 11.23 5.18
C PRO A 37 -6.02 12.70 4.92
N GLU A 38 -5.05 13.60 5.10
CA GLU A 38 -5.10 15.02 4.74
C GLU A 38 -5.57 15.23 3.29
N ARG A 39 -5.19 14.33 2.36
CA ARG A 39 -5.57 14.44 0.94
C ARG A 39 -7.07 14.32 0.72
N LEU A 40 -7.79 13.60 1.58
CA LEU A 40 -9.24 13.53 1.52
C LEU A 40 -9.89 14.85 1.94
N GLN A 41 -9.30 15.54 2.93
CA GLN A 41 -9.78 16.83 3.39
C GLN A 41 -9.46 17.95 2.39
N GLN A 42 -8.41 17.78 1.58
CA GLN A 42 -8.00 18.71 0.54
C GLN A 42 -8.70 18.47 -0.81
N GLN A 43 -9.71 17.59 -0.87
CA GLN A 43 -10.45 17.38 -2.11
C GLN A 43 -11.30 18.60 -2.44
N VAL A 44 -11.00 19.23 -3.57
CA VAL A 44 -11.80 20.33 -4.08
C VAL A 44 -13.00 19.75 -4.83
N ARG A 45 -14.20 19.96 -4.29
CA ARG A 45 -15.49 19.53 -4.89
C ARG A 45 -15.58 18.03 -5.21
N PRO A 46 -15.46 17.13 -4.21
CA PRO A 46 -15.62 15.69 -4.42
C PRO A 46 -16.95 15.33 -5.09
N ASP A 47 -18.03 16.06 -4.77
CA ASP A 47 -19.39 15.82 -5.31
C ASP A 47 -19.55 16.18 -6.79
N ALA A 48 -18.57 16.87 -7.40
CA ALA A 48 -18.58 17.14 -8.84
C ALA A 48 -18.17 15.92 -9.68
N ILE A 49 -17.60 14.89 -9.04
CA ILE A 49 -17.21 13.65 -9.71
C ILE A 49 -18.45 12.77 -9.88
N ARG A 50 -18.95 12.66 -11.11
CA ARG A 50 -19.98 11.69 -11.46
C ARG A 50 -19.34 10.50 -12.15
N LEU A 51 -19.55 9.31 -11.59
CA LEU A 51 -19.14 8.07 -12.23
C LEU A 51 -20.03 7.84 -13.46
N GLY A 52 -19.40 7.80 -14.64
CA GLY A 52 -20.07 7.38 -15.86
C GLY A 52 -20.38 5.87 -15.81
N PRO A 53 -21.21 5.37 -16.74
CA PRO A 53 -21.33 3.93 -16.96
C PRO A 53 -19.92 3.34 -17.13
N PRO A 54 -19.64 2.13 -16.62
CA PRO A 54 -18.36 1.49 -16.85
C PRO A 54 -18.10 1.49 -18.35
N ALA A 55 -16.96 2.04 -18.77
CA ALA A 55 -16.55 1.97 -20.15
C ALA A 55 -16.51 0.49 -20.52
N SER A 56 -17.37 0.08 -21.45
CA SER A 56 -17.18 -1.18 -22.16
C SER A 56 -15.72 -1.23 -22.60
N PRO A 57 -14.99 -2.35 -22.40
CA PRO A 57 -13.60 -2.47 -22.78
C PRO A 57 -13.47 -2.48 -24.32
N SER A 58 -13.78 -1.36 -24.96
CA SER A 58 -13.59 -1.12 -26.38
C SER A 58 -12.29 -0.37 -26.54
N ALA A 59 -11.28 -1.15 -26.93
CA ALA A 59 -10.10 -0.78 -27.68
C ALA A 59 -9.27 0.39 -27.10
N ILE A 60 -8.26 0.03 -26.31
CA ILE A 60 -6.99 0.74 -26.31
C ILE A 60 -6.48 0.70 -27.75
N VAL A 61 -6.75 1.76 -28.52
CA VAL A 61 -6.07 1.99 -29.80
C VAL A 61 -4.79 2.74 -29.46
N PRO A 62 -3.60 2.14 -29.59
CA PRO A 62 -2.36 2.85 -29.37
C PRO A 62 -2.24 3.99 -30.38
N ALA A 63 -2.05 5.21 -29.91
CA ALA A 63 -1.64 6.31 -30.75
C ALA A 63 -0.19 6.05 -31.20
N THR A 64 -0.01 5.73 -32.47
CA THR A 64 1.30 5.75 -33.14
C THR A 64 1.81 7.20 -33.26
N PRO A 65 3.15 7.41 -33.16
CA PRO A 65 3.78 8.73 -33.06
C PRO A 65 3.66 9.58 -34.32
#